data_AF-A0A0A2EIV3-F1
#
_entry.id   AF-A0A0A2EIV3-F1
#
_cell.length_a   1.000
_cell.length_b   1.000
_cell.length_c   1.000
_cell.angle_alpha   90.00
_cell.angle_beta   90.00
_cell.angle_gamma   90.00
#
_symmetry.space_group_name_H-M   'P 1'
#
loop_
_entity.id
_entity.type
_entity.pdbx_description
1 polymer ?
#
loop_
_entity_poly.entity_id
_entity_poly.type
_entity_poly.pdbx_seq_one_letter_code
_entity_poly.pdbx_strand_id
1 'polypeptide(L)'
;MSYKKFIDQNPFAPKEEAGVTGVNLGGTSGWYGACSIEDFLGNINDLRWTHEDVEDFLNYPTQFTPANFWYKDRGVGVWLYEEEYDNWQNRYGMDAVTVFYHAGHGDMDPDGTFWAPTGSIWNGRSWACSRNMAFANEELRYLFWSTCLGLRVNDGHSPIRTWSNPNKGGLRMIFGYDTVITDSRNYGKYFWQEWRKNRTFKDAFIETSWRISHNQTPVVCAMGRDYWEAKSRLVNERIFDWPSVSSYYWSWEWRVRSHKKKRKMMTQEPDNNNALILDPNMINDTLLSTMANKVGITQRTAASIKLDNIGNRIVGTKDIQVSLSGDGQLSFQLGKANYQNEKQIEEKNAVKIAESLISDLGLSRGVKLVQGTTYNSMLGGGSTKNEELLEPKVMETIIQFRQEHSGIESVNSEHGLISVAVDNDGKVTRVFSSLKPVVDERKQVEFGVNRKSASLKQNAKSREEQFQQKIDNIIGQTKISSKMSDKLADSLSSDDQAEMKPSVKIIDEKIGYDFSSNFAKPVHQREVEIQVGRFAKRYKLRVDL
;
A
#
# COMPACT_ATOMS: atom_id res chain seq x y z
N MET A 1 -10.70 17.40 -33.59
CA MET A 1 -9.28 17.76 -33.85
C MET A 1 -8.49 16.45 -33.87
N SER A 2 -7.49 16.25 -34.75
CA SER A 2 -6.77 14.95 -34.81
C SER A 2 -5.78 14.81 -33.65
N TYR A 3 -5.61 13.59 -33.13
CA TYR A 3 -4.69 13.27 -32.01
C TYR A 3 -3.28 13.82 -32.23
N LYS A 4 -2.78 13.71 -33.46
CA LYS A 4 -1.46 14.19 -33.87
C LYS A 4 -1.33 15.73 -33.76
N LYS A 5 -2.36 16.47 -34.16
CA LYS A 5 -2.39 17.94 -34.08
C LYS A 5 -2.51 18.45 -32.63
N PHE A 6 -3.10 17.64 -31.75
CA PHE A 6 -3.28 17.93 -30.32
C PHE A 6 -1.95 17.79 -29.54
N ILE A 7 -1.15 16.76 -29.87
CA ILE A 7 0.21 16.57 -29.38
C ILE A 7 1.12 17.75 -29.80
N ASP A 8 1.04 18.19 -31.06
CA ASP A 8 1.89 19.27 -31.59
C ASP A 8 1.66 20.65 -30.91
N GLN A 9 0.53 20.83 -30.22
CA GLN A 9 0.16 22.07 -29.51
C GLN A 9 0.35 21.98 -27.98
N ASN A 10 0.86 20.86 -27.47
CA ASN A 10 1.11 20.68 -26.05
C ASN A 10 2.40 21.42 -25.62
N PRO A 11 2.31 22.48 -24.79
CA PRO A 11 3.49 23.21 -24.33
C PRO A 11 4.33 22.42 -23.30
N PHE A 12 3.86 21.25 -22.85
CA PHE A 12 4.40 20.46 -21.73
C PHE A 12 5.25 19.24 -22.18
N ALA A 13 5.73 19.25 -23.43
CA ALA A 13 6.57 18.24 -24.10
C ALA A 13 5.97 16.82 -24.21
N PRO A 14 5.54 16.39 -25.41
CA PRO A 14 5.03 15.04 -25.63
C PRO A 14 6.05 14.20 -26.40
N LYS A 15 7.00 13.55 -25.72
CA LYS A 15 7.80 12.47 -26.36
C LYS A 15 8.24 11.41 -25.35
N GLU A 16 7.31 10.50 -25.04
CA GLU A 16 7.52 9.04 -25.06
C GLU A 16 6.22 8.34 -24.63
N GLU A 17 5.19 8.39 -25.48
CA GLU A 17 4.05 7.46 -25.41
C GLU A 17 4.37 6.19 -26.21
N ALA A 18 5.60 5.68 -26.09
CA ALA A 18 5.95 4.39 -26.67
C ALA A 18 5.29 3.30 -25.81
N GLY A 19 4.42 2.50 -26.44
CA GLY A 19 3.52 1.55 -25.80
C GLY A 19 4.13 0.82 -24.61
N VAL A 20 3.76 1.27 -23.41
CA VAL A 20 4.08 0.54 -22.19
C VAL A 20 3.25 -0.73 -22.20
N THR A 21 3.90 -1.88 -22.02
CA THR A 21 3.27 -3.19 -22.12
C THR A 21 2.10 -3.33 -21.14
N GLY A 22 0.87 -3.25 -21.65
CA GLY A 22 -0.35 -3.55 -20.87
C GLY A 22 -1.17 -2.33 -20.43
N VAL A 23 -0.67 -1.10 -20.54
CA VAL A 23 -1.46 0.11 -20.26
C VAL A 23 -1.99 0.71 -21.55
N ASN A 24 -3.32 0.86 -21.66
CA ASN A 24 -3.94 1.50 -22.81
C ASN A 24 -4.04 3.03 -22.59
N LEU A 25 -3.17 3.77 -23.29
CA LEU A 25 -3.08 5.23 -23.26
C LEU A 25 -3.75 5.86 -24.49
N GLY A 26 -3.89 7.19 -24.48
CA GLY A 26 -4.43 7.95 -25.61
C GLY A 26 -5.94 8.23 -25.50
N GLY A 27 -6.56 7.89 -24.38
CA GLY A 27 -7.96 8.16 -24.08
C GLY A 27 -8.28 9.66 -24.02
N THR A 28 -9.55 9.96 -24.21
CA THR A 28 -10.15 11.30 -24.01
C THR A 28 -11.43 11.21 -23.18
N SER A 29 -11.56 10.11 -22.43
CA SER A 29 -12.76 9.77 -21.69
C SER A 29 -12.84 10.50 -20.35
N GLY A 30 -11.74 11.13 -19.91
CA GLY A 30 -11.67 11.85 -18.65
C GLY A 30 -11.69 10.96 -17.41
N TRP A 31 -11.44 9.65 -17.54
CA TRP A 31 -11.55 8.74 -16.39
C TRP A 31 -10.26 8.60 -15.58
N TYR A 32 -9.13 8.36 -16.25
CA TYR A 32 -7.89 7.93 -15.59
C TYR A 32 -6.71 8.75 -16.06
N GLY A 33 -5.90 9.22 -15.11
CA GLY A 33 -4.61 9.84 -15.35
C GLY A 33 -3.66 9.51 -14.21
N ALA A 34 -2.35 9.45 -14.49
CA ALA A 34 -1.38 9.14 -13.46
C ALA A 34 -0.01 9.79 -13.66
N CYS A 35 0.76 9.85 -12.58
CA CYS A 35 2.15 10.27 -12.55
C CYS A 35 2.99 9.28 -11.72
N SER A 36 4.20 8.97 -12.20
CA SER A 36 5.19 8.18 -11.47
C SER A 36 6.57 8.79 -11.62
N ILE A 37 7.31 8.97 -10.53
CA ILE A 37 8.63 9.61 -10.56
C ILE A 37 9.65 8.73 -9.83
N GLU A 38 10.77 8.46 -10.51
CA GLU A 38 11.96 7.79 -9.97
C GLU A 38 13.21 8.65 -10.19
N ASP A 39 13.22 9.48 -11.24
CA ASP A 39 14.25 10.49 -11.50
C ASP A 39 13.75 11.90 -11.15
N PHE A 40 14.15 12.37 -9.97
CA PHE A 40 13.82 13.69 -9.46
C PHE A 40 14.93 14.71 -9.78
N LEU A 41 14.60 15.99 -9.63
CA LEU A 41 15.63 17.05 -9.61
C LEU A 41 16.36 17.06 -8.26
N GLY A 42 17.61 17.51 -8.27
CA GLY A 42 18.40 17.65 -7.03
C GLY A 42 18.81 16.32 -6.41
N ASN A 43 19.11 15.29 -7.21
CA ASN A 43 19.66 14.01 -6.74
C ASN A 43 18.79 13.23 -5.71
N ILE A 44 17.48 13.46 -5.66
CA ILE A 44 16.53 12.68 -4.83
C ILE A 44 16.15 11.41 -5.59
N ASN A 45 17.10 10.50 -5.84
CA ASN A 45 16.94 9.35 -6.74
C ASN A 45 17.05 8.01 -6.01
N ASP A 46 16.29 7.82 -4.93
CA ASP A 46 16.30 6.59 -4.12
C ASP A 46 15.13 5.65 -4.41
N LEU A 47 14.08 6.10 -5.14
CA LEU A 47 12.93 5.28 -5.52
C LEU A 47 13.20 4.41 -6.76
N ARG A 48 12.55 3.25 -6.83
CA ARG A 48 12.76 2.26 -7.92
C ARG A 48 11.51 1.63 -8.50
N TRP A 49 10.36 1.86 -7.87
CA TRP A 49 9.17 1.07 -8.14
C TRP A 49 7.90 1.90 -8.32
N THR A 50 8.04 3.21 -8.53
CA THR A 50 6.86 4.07 -8.72
C THR A 50 6.29 3.88 -10.11
N HIS A 51 7.12 3.52 -11.10
CA HIS A 51 6.65 3.20 -12.44
C HIS A 51 5.80 1.94 -12.45
N GLU A 52 6.29 0.84 -11.86
CA GLU A 52 5.54 -0.42 -11.80
C GLU A 52 4.29 -0.32 -10.93
N ASP A 53 4.32 0.47 -9.84
CA ASP A 53 3.13 0.75 -9.02
C ASP A 53 2.01 1.34 -9.89
N VAL A 54 2.31 2.42 -10.63
CA VAL A 54 1.34 3.09 -11.50
C VAL A 54 0.95 2.23 -12.69
N GLU A 55 1.90 1.52 -13.29
CA GLU A 55 1.63 0.58 -14.39
C GLU A 55 0.58 -0.44 -13.99
N ASP A 56 0.80 -1.13 -12.86
CA ASP A 56 -0.10 -2.15 -12.38
C ASP A 56 -1.45 -1.57 -11.90
N PHE A 57 -1.46 -0.31 -11.43
CA PHE A 57 -2.71 0.40 -11.15
C PHE A 57 -3.49 0.70 -12.43
N LEU A 58 -2.86 1.21 -13.50
CA LEU A 58 -3.55 1.58 -14.73
C LEU A 58 -3.89 0.39 -15.63
N ASN A 59 -3.09 -0.68 -15.58
CA ASN A 59 -3.28 -1.86 -16.43
C ASN A 59 -4.68 -2.47 -16.27
N TYR A 60 -5.24 -2.50 -15.06
CA TYR A 60 -6.60 -3.02 -14.88
C TYR A 60 -7.72 -2.15 -15.46
N PRO A 61 -7.91 -0.88 -15.05
CA PRO A 61 -9.00 -0.05 -15.55
C PRO A 61 -8.89 0.20 -17.06
N THR A 62 -7.67 0.26 -17.61
CA THR A 62 -7.45 0.54 -19.03
C THR A 62 -7.73 -0.63 -19.98
N GLN A 63 -8.05 -1.80 -19.44
CA GLN A 63 -8.70 -2.90 -20.19
C GLN A 63 -10.12 -2.55 -20.62
N PHE A 64 -10.78 -1.61 -19.92
CA PHE A 64 -12.16 -1.20 -20.18
C PHE A 64 -12.23 0.20 -20.79
N THR A 65 -11.43 1.12 -20.27
CA THR A 65 -11.44 2.53 -20.69
C THR A 65 -10.01 3.06 -20.76
N PRO A 66 -9.50 3.47 -21.94
CA PRO A 66 -8.15 4.01 -22.06
C PRO A 66 -7.93 5.22 -21.15
N ALA A 67 -6.74 5.31 -20.55
CA ALA A 67 -6.34 6.44 -19.73
C ALA A 67 -6.00 7.66 -20.61
N ASN A 68 -6.25 8.85 -20.07
CA ASN A 68 -5.96 10.11 -20.75
C ASN A 68 -4.46 10.34 -20.91
N PHE A 69 -3.70 10.08 -19.84
CA PHE A 69 -2.25 10.25 -19.79
C PHE A 69 -1.62 9.40 -18.68
N TRP A 70 -0.32 9.16 -18.84
CA TRP A 70 0.57 8.74 -17.77
C TRP A 70 1.92 9.43 -17.97
N TYR A 71 2.30 10.29 -17.03
CA TYR A 71 3.57 11.00 -17.06
C TYR A 71 4.61 10.35 -16.15
N LYS A 72 5.85 10.28 -16.66
CA LYS A 72 7.00 9.74 -15.94
C LYS A 72 8.07 10.79 -15.77
N ASP A 73 8.73 10.80 -14.62
CA ASP A 73 9.95 11.56 -14.36
C ASP A 73 9.86 13.02 -14.84
N ARG A 74 10.70 13.40 -15.81
CA ARG A 74 10.78 14.75 -16.41
C ARG A 74 9.49 15.20 -17.11
N GLY A 75 8.55 14.29 -17.37
CA GLY A 75 7.20 14.64 -17.83
C GLY A 75 6.27 15.13 -16.72
N VAL A 76 6.68 15.00 -15.46
CA VAL A 76 5.91 15.46 -14.29
C VAL A 76 6.43 16.82 -13.85
N GLY A 77 5.59 17.86 -13.92
CA GLY A 77 5.89 19.21 -13.45
C GLY A 77 4.77 19.77 -12.59
N VAL A 78 5.03 20.89 -11.90
CA VAL A 78 4.05 21.46 -10.95
C VAL A 78 2.74 21.91 -11.60
N TRP A 79 2.78 22.24 -12.91
CA TRP A 79 1.60 22.60 -13.70
C TRP A 79 0.48 21.56 -13.65
N LEU A 80 0.81 20.28 -13.45
CA LEU A 80 -0.18 19.19 -13.38
C LEU A 80 -1.17 19.34 -12.23
N TYR A 81 -0.84 20.13 -11.20
CA TYR A 81 -1.58 20.22 -9.93
C TYR A 81 -2.17 21.60 -9.66
N GLU A 82 -1.92 22.58 -10.52
CA GLU A 82 -2.33 23.98 -10.31
C GLU A 82 -3.41 24.38 -11.32
N GLU A 83 -4.39 25.15 -10.85
CA GLU A 83 -5.67 25.46 -11.54
C GLU A 83 -5.55 25.90 -13.00
N GLU A 84 -4.46 26.58 -13.36
CA GLU A 84 -4.28 27.09 -14.72
C GLU A 84 -4.15 25.96 -15.76
N TYR A 85 -3.61 24.80 -15.34
CA TYR A 85 -3.23 23.72 -16.24
C TYR A 85 -3.64 22.32 -15.79
N ASP A 86 -4.27 22.19 -14.61
CA ASP A 86 -4.73 20.91 -14.08
C ASP A 86 -5.92 20.31 -14.85
N ASN A 87 -6.60 21.10 -15.68
CA ASN A 87 -7.57 20.65 -16.69
C ASN A 87 -7.25 21.13 -18.12
N TRP A 88 -5.96 21.21 -18.47
CA TRP A 88 -5.56 21.72 -19.78
C TRP A 88 -6.14 20.87 -20.92
N GLN A 89 -6.92 21.55 -21.78
CA GLN A 89 -7.61 20.97 -22.95
C GLN A 89 -8.52 19.77 -22.63
N ASN A 90 -9.08 19.71 -21.41
CA ASN A 90 -9.92 18.59 -20.96
C ASN A 90 -9.21 17.23 -21.06
N ARG A 91 -7.89 17.23 -20.93
CA ARG A 91 -7.10 16.01 -21.12
C ARG A 91 -5.93 15.89 -20.15
N TYR A 92 -5.20 16.97 -19.92
CA TYR A 92 -3.96 16.95 -19.17
C TYR A 92 -4.12 17.66 -17.83
N GLY A 93 -3.38 17.18 -16.84
CA GLY A 93 -3.49 17.67 -15.47
C GLY A 93 -4.38 16.80 -14.59
N MET A 94 -4.24 16.99 -13.30
CA MET A 94 -4.88 16.18 -12.28
C MET A 94 -6.41 16.30 -12.27
N ASP A 95 -6.95 17.47 -12.60
CA ASP A 95 -8.40 17.75 -12.63
C ASP A 95 -9.05 17.50 -14.00
N ALA A 96 -8.28 17.04 -15.00
CA ALA A 96 -8.78 16.55 -16.28
C ALA A 96 -9.33 15.11 -16.23
N VAL A 97 -9.23 14.43 -15.07
CA VAL A 97 -9.58 13.02 -14.92
C VAL A 97 -10.34 12.75 -13.63
N THR A 98 -11.31 11.84 -13.66
CA THR A 98 -12.08 11.41 -12.48
C THR A 98 -11.20 10.75 -11.41
N VAL A 99 -10.20 9.99 -11.84
CA VAL A 99 -9.27 9.24 -10.98
C VAL A 99 -7.85 9.62 -11.34
N PHE A 100 -7.17 10.25 -10.38
CA PHE A 100 -5.77 10.60 -10.51
C PHE A 100 -4.91 9.82 -9.51
N TYR A 101 -3.82 9.24 -10.00
CA TYR A 101 -2.87 8.47 -9.20
C TYR A 101 -1.46 9.05 -9.30
N HIS A 102 -0.88 9.42 -8.16
CA HIS A 102 0.50 9.88 -8.07
C HIS A 102 1.34 8.91 -7.25
N ALA A 103 2.43 8.42 -7.82
CA ALA A 103 3.45 7.65 -7.11
C ALA A 103 4.79 8.39 -7.10
N GLY A 104 5.34 8.59 -5.90
CA GLY A 104 6.55 9.38 -5.72
C GLY A 104 6.92 9.58 -4.26
N HIS A 105 7.69 10.64 -4.02
CA HIS A 105 7.97 11.16 -2.70
C HIS A 105 6.88 12.13 -2.25
N GLY A 106 6.76 12.27 -0.94
CA GLY A 106 5.89 13.25 -0.30
C GLY A 106 6.42 13.57 1.09
N ASP A 107 6.12 14.78 1.54
CA ASP A 107 6.41 15.20 2.90
C ASP A 107 5.34 16.23 3.36
N MET A 108 5.23 16.44 4.66
CA MET A 108 4.28 17.40 5.22
C MET A 108 4.94 18.23 6.32
N ASP A 109 4.87 19.55 6.16
CA ASP A 109 5.33 20.51 7.16
C ASP A 109 4.49 20.43 8.45
N PRO A 110 5.03 20.87 9.61
CA PRO A 110 4.28 20.95 10.86
C PRO A 110 3.00 21.79 10.79
N ASP A 111 2.92 22.72 9.83
CA ASP A 111 1.73 23.53 9.61
C ASP A 111 0.60 22.82 8.83
N GLY A 112 0.89 21.63 8.27
CA GLY A 112 -0.05 20.82 7.49
C GLY A 112 0.09 20.98 5.98
N THR A 113 1.07 21.75 5.50
CA THR A 113 1.36 21.92 4.07
C THR A 113 2.02 20.66 3.50
N PHE A 114 1.44 20.10 2.45
CA PHE A 114 2.00 18.94 1.75
C PHE A 114 2.90 19.38 0.60
N TRP A 115 4.00 18.66 0.43
CA TRP A 115 4.99 18.87 -0.63
C TRP A 115 5.26 17.56 -1.37
N ALA A 116 5.30 17.61 -2.70
CA ALA A 116 5.73 16.51 -3.55
C ALA A 116 6.77 17.02 -4.56
N PRO A 117 7.99 16.44 -4.59
CA PRO A 117 8.96 16.81 -5.60
C PRO A 117 8.51 16.26 -6.96
N THR A 118 8.73 17.03 -8.02
CA THR A 118 8.41 16.65 -9.39
C THR A 118 9.69 16.36 -10.18
N GLY A 119 9.57 15.72 -11.34
CA GLY A 119 10.75 15.42 -12.16
C GLY A 119 11.22 16.59 -13.01
N SER A 120 10.45 17.68 -13.15
CA SER A 120 10.82 18.82 -14.00
C SER A 120 10.69 20.18 -13.31
N ILE A 121 11.43 21.17 -13.83
CA ILE A 121 11.26 22.57 -13.43
C ILE A 121 10.17 23.16 -14.31
N TRP A 122 9.17 23.74 -13.67
CA TRP A 122 8.15 24.55 -14.32
C TRP A 122 8.02 25.85 -13.55
N ASN A 123 7.91 26.98 -14.25
CA ASN A 123 7.89 28.34 -13.68
C ASN A 123 8.90 28.60 -12.53
N GLY A 124 10.10 28.03 -12.64
CA GLY A 124 11.18 28.16 -11.65
C GLY A 124 11.02 27.28 -10.41
N ARG A 125 10.01 26.41 -10.34
CA ARG A 125 9.73 25.50 -9.24
C ARG A 125 9.80 24.05 -9.69
N SER A 126 10.22 23.17 -8.80
CA SER A 126 10.28 21.73 -9.04
C SER A 126 9.41 20.93 -8.08
N TRP A 127 8.73 21.56 -7.12
CA TRP A 127 7.94 20.88 -6.09
C TRP A 127 6.50 21.38 -6.13
N ALA A 128 5.56 20.45 -6.18
CA ALA A 128 4.14 20.74 -6.01
C ALA A 128 3.85 20.97 -4.53
N CYS A 129 2.98 21.94 -4.23
CA CYS A 129 2.66 22.37 -2.87
C CYS A 129 1.15 22.48 -2.72
N SER A 130 0.58 21.90 -1.65
CA SER A 130 -0.88 21.93 -1.44
C SER A 130 -1.47 23.34 -1.30
N ARG A 131 -0.66 24.36 -1.00
CA ARG A 131 -1.11 25.77 -0.97
C ARG A 131 -1.36 26.39 -2.35
N ASN A 132 -0.70 25.86 -3.38
CA ASN A 132 -0.84 26.33 -4.76
C ASN A 132 -1.79 25.44 -5.58
N MET A 133 -2.17 24.29 -5.02
CA MET A 133 -3.12 23.39 -5.65
C MET A 133 -4.55 23.94 -5.54
N ALA A 134 -5.32 23.70 -6.58
CA ALA A 134 -6.77 23.78 -6.61
C ALA A 134 -7.23 22.63 -7.49
N PHE A 135 -8.23 21.87 -7.07
CA PHE A 135 -8.69 20.70 -7.81
C PHE A 135 -10.13 20.33 -7.44
N ALA A 136 -10.66 19.37 -8.19
CA ALA A 136 -12.01 18.83 -8.11
C ALA A 136 -13.12 19.83 -8.47
N ASN A 137 -12.76 21.04 -8.94
CA ASN A 137 -13.70 21.98 -9.56
C ASN A 137 -14.08 21.57 -10.99
N GLU A 138 -13.27 20.72 -11.62
CA GLU A 138 -13.55 20.11 -12.91
C GLU A 138 -13.91 18.62 -12.71
N GLU A 139 -13.07 17.66 -13.11
CA GLU A 139 -13.44 16.24 -13.21
C GLU A 139 -12.98 15.37 -12.03
N LEU A 140 -11.97 15.76 -11.26
CA LEU A 140 -11.36 14.91 -10.23
C LEU A 140 -12.32 14.57 -9.10
N ARG A 141 -12.45 13.27 -8.81
CA ARG A 141 -13.26 12.74 -7.69
C ARG A 141 -12.48 11.80 -6.78
N TYR A 142 -11.45 11.12 -7.29
CA TYR A 142 -10.64 10.18 -6.53
C TYR A 142 -9.16 10.49 -6.69
N LEU A 143 -8.52 10.85 -5.58
CA LEU A 143 -7.12 11.25 -5.56
C LEU A 143 -6.29 10.24 -4.77
N PHE A 144 -5.35 9.57 -5.43
CA PHE A 144 -4.44 8.62 -4.81
C PHE A 144 -3.04 9.23 -4.69
N TRP A 145 -2.60 9.43 -3.45
CA TRP A 145 -1.22 9.77 -3.11
C TRP A 145 -0.48 8.52 -2.64
N SER A 146 0.18 7.82 -3.56
CA SER A 146 1.17 6.76 -3.25
C SER A 146 2.51 7.41 -2.86
N THR A 147 2.45 8.24 -1.81
CA THR A 147 3.56 9.04 -1.30
C THR A 147 3.65 8.92 0.21
N CYS A 148 4.82 9.24 0.75
CA CYS A 148 4.99 9.38 2.19
C CYS A 148 4.19 10.60 2.68
N LEU A 149 3.55 10.46 3.84
CA LEU A 149 2.89 11.59 4.53
C LEU A 149 1.80 12.32 3.71
N GLY A 150 1.27 11.70 2.64
CA GLY A 150 0.26 12.31 1.77
C GLY A 150 -1.12 12.50 2.42
N LEU A 151 -1.41 11.83 3.53
CA LEU A 151 -2.71 11.96 4.20
C LEU A 151 -2.57 11.72 5.72
N ARG A 152 -2.01 12.70 6.43
CA ARG A 152 -1.75 12.61 7.88
C ARG A 152 -3.02 12.82 8.73
N VAL A 153 -3.07 12.08 9.84
CA VAL A 153 -4.17 12.04 10.82
C VAL A 153 -3.67 12.05 12.27
N ASN A 154 -2.36 11.90 12.49
CA ASN A 154 -1.73 11.95 13.81
C ASN A 154 -0.92 13.24 14.00
N ASP A 155 -0.39 13.45 15.21
CA ASP A 155 0.48 14.59 15.56
C ASP A 155 -0.15 15.97 15.29
N GLY A 156 -1.46 16.10 15.49
CA GLY A 156 -2.21 17.33 15.24
C GLY A 156 -2.52 17.60 13.77
N HIS A 157 -2.27 16.64 12.87
CA HIS A 157 -2.68 16.70 11.48
C HIS A 157 -4.06 16.09 11.27
N SER A 158 -4.74 16.53 10.21
CA SER A 158 -5.99 15.93 9.74
C SER A 158 -6.13 16.14 8.23
N PRO A 159 -6.94 15.32 7.52
CA PRO A 159 -7.19 15.51 6.10
C PRO A 159 -7.75 16.91 5.79
N ILE A 160 -8.61 17.44 6.67
CA ILE A 160 -9.18 18.78 6.53
C ILE A 160 -8.07 19.84 6.54
N ARG A 161 -7.13 19.76 7.50
CA ARG A 161 -6.06 20.75 7.67
C ARG A 161 -5.20 20.91 6.41
N THR A 162 -4.90 19.81 5.72
CA THR A 162 -4.06 19.83 4.52
C THR A 162 -4.86 20.07 3.24
N TRP A 163 -6.01 19.42 3.10
CA TRP A 163 -6.67 19.23 1.80
C TRP A 163 -7.99 20.00 1.63
N SER A 164 -8.54 20.62 2.68
CA SER A 164 -9.80 21.36 2.55
C SER A 164 -9.69 22.58 1.64
N ASN A 165 -8.59 23.34 1.73
CA ASN A 165 -8.37 24.51 0.89
C ASN A 165 -8.17 24.16 -0.61
N PRO A 166 -7.31 23.20 -0.99
CA PRO A 166 -7.13 22.87 -2.41
C PRO A 166 -8.32 22.09 -3.01
N ASN A 167 -9.17 21.44 -2.22
CA ASN A 167 -10.37 20.73 -2.70
C ASN A 167 -11.54 21.69 -3.01
N LYS A 168 -11.54 22.28 -4.22
CA LYS A 168 -12.47 23.35 -4.62
C LYS A 168 -13.87 22.89 -4.95
N GLY A 169 -14.02 21.85 -5.78
CA GLY A 169 -15.34 21.39 -6.22
C GLY A 169 -15.84 20.10 -5.57
N GLY A 170 -15.00 19.46 -4.74
CA GLY A 170 -15.43 18.38 -3.87
C GLY A 170 -15.11 16.98 -4.38
N LEU A 171 -13.95 16.48 -3.93
CA LEU A 171 -13.56 15.07 -4.02
C LEU A 171 -14.59 14.13 -3.39
N ARG A 172 -14.71 12.94 -3.94
CA ARG A 172 -15.40 11.80 -3.31
C ARG A 172 -14.52 11.10 -2.30
N MET A 173 -13.27 10.81 -2.68
CA MET A 173 -12.28 10.20 -1.80
C MET A 173 -10.85 10.67 -2.08
N ILE A 174 -10.03 10.71 -1.04
CA ILE A 174 -8.58 10.85 -1.09
C ILE A 174 -7.92 9.69 -0.33
N PHE A 175 -6.86 9.13 -0.90
CA PHE A 175 -6.13 7.98 -0.40
C PHE A 175 -4.68 8.37 -0.19
N GLY A 176 -4.09 7.98 0.94
CA GLY A 176 -2.68 8.27 1.21
C GLY A 176 -2.22 7.66 2.52
N TYR A 177 -1.14 8.21 3.07
CA TYR A 177 -0.49 7.64 4.24
C TYR A 177 -0.18 8.71 5.28
N ASP A 178 -0.30 8.32 6.54
CA ASP A 178 0.10 9.14 7.68
C ASP A 178 1.59 8.99 8.01
N THR A 179 2.26 7.99 7.42
CA THR A 179 3.66 7.65 7.69
C THR A 179 4.51 7.63 6.41
N VAL A 180 5.82 7.52 6.57
CA VAL A 180 6.73 7.06 5.52
C VAL A 180 6.36 5.63 5.10
N ILE A 181 6.30 5.38 3.79
CA ILE A 181 5.90 4.08 3.23
C ILE A 181 7.06 3.28 2.65
N THR A 182 6.85 1.98 2.52
CA THR A 182 7.82 1.10 1.85
C THR A 182 7.81 1.35 0.33
N ASP A 183 8.98 1.45 -0.30
CA ASP A 183 9.13 1.44 -1.75
C ASP A 183 8.77 0.05 -2.30
N SER A 184 7.70 -0.02 -3.09
CA SER A 184 7.18 -1.30 -3.56
C SER A 184 6.40 -1.15 -4.86
N ARG A 185 6.70 -2.04 -5.81
CA ARG A 185 5.99 -2.17 -7.09
C ARG A 185 4.54 -2.64 -6.97
N ASN A 186 4.11 -3.09 -5.79
CA ASN A 186 2.89 -3.89 -5.67
C ASN A 186 1.64 -3.10 -5.25
N TYR A 187 1.71 -1.80 -4.96
CA TYR A 187 0.53 -1.05 -4.47
C TYR A 187 -0.62 -1.10 -5.49
N GLY A 188 -0.40 -0.66 -6.73
CA GLY A 188 -1.43 -0.70 -7.78
C GLY A 188 -1.98 -2.10 -8.04
N LYS A 189 -1.10 -3.09 -8.15
CA LYS A 189 -1.46 -4.50 -8.35
C LYS A 189 -2.34 -5.03 -7.23
N TYR A 190 -1.90 -4.86 -5.99
CA TYR A 190 -2.58 -5.39 -4.81
C TYR A 190 -3.90 -4.67 -4.57
N PHE A 191 -4.01 -3.38 -4.89
CA PHE A 191 -5.27 -2.63 -4.81
C PHE A 191 -6.37 -3.32 -5.61
N TRP A 192 -6.09 -3.67 -6.86
CA TRP A 192 -7.06 -4.36 -7.70
C TRP A 192 -7.30 -5.81 -7.31
N GLN A 193 -6.29 -6.50 -6.75
CA GLN A 193 -6.50 -7.84 -6.19
C GLN A 193 -7.44 -7.81 -4.99
N GLU A 194 -7.25 -6.86 -4.06
CA GLU A 194 -8.09 -6.71 -2.88
C GLU A 194 -9.50 -6.22 -3.24
N TRP A 195 -9.62 -5.31 -4.22
CA TRP A 195 -10.92 -4.85 -4.71
C TRP A 195 -11.75 -6.00 -5.29
N ARG A 196 -11.14 -6.89 -6.10
CA ARG A 196 -11.80 -8.07 -6.69
C ARG A 196 -12.31 -9.06 -5.65
N LYS A 197 -11.76 -9.06 -4.43
CA LYS A 197 -12.27 -9.83 -3.27
C LYS A 197 -13.53 -9.20 -2.65
N ASN A 198 -14.34 -8.55 -3.47
CA ASN A 198 -15.53 -7.83 -3.04
C ASN A 198 -15.25 -6.87 -1.85
N ARG A 199 -14.13 -6.12 -1.88
CA ARG A 199 -13.83 -5.03 -0.91
C ARG A 199 -14.14 -3.62 -1.42
N THR A 200 -14.52 -2.72 -0.51
CA THR A 200 -14.68 -1.28 -0.81
C THR A 200 -13.35 -0.67 -1.22
N PHE A 201 -13.34 0.53 -1.83
CA PHE A 201 -12.08 1.20 -2.14
C PHE A 201 -11.23 1.43 -0.89
N LYS A 202 -11.86 1.83 0.21
CA LYS A 202 -11.23 1.99 1.52
C LYS A 202 -10.55 0.71 1.99
N ASP A 203 -11.30 -0.40 2.04
CA ASP A 203 -10.77 -1.69 2.48
C ASP A 203 -9.68 -2.20 1.52
N ALA A 204 -9.86 -2.04 0.21
CA ALA A 204 -8.87 -2.45 -0.77
C ALA A 204 -7.54 -1.71 -0.60
N PHE A 205 -7.58 -0.39 -0.36
CA PHE A 205 -6.38 0.42 -0.16
C PHE A 205 -5.66 0.10 1.16
N ILE A 206 -6.41 -0.03 2.27
CA ILE A 206 -5.83 -0.36 3.58
C ILE A 206 -5.17 -1.74 3.56
N GLU A 207 -5.82 -2.73 2.96
CA GLU A 207 -5.33 -4.12 2.97
C GLU A 207 -4.16 -4.32 2.01
N THR A 208 -4.17 -3.64 0.87
CA THR A 208 -3.03 -3.52 -0.04
C THR A 208 -1.78 -3.02 0.68
N SER A 209 -1.93 -1.91 1.39
CA SER A 209 -0.85 -1.30 2.15
C SER A 209 -0.29 -2.25 3.20
N TRP A 210 -1.17 -3.01 3.85
CA TRP A 210 -0.81 -3.96 4.87
C TRP A 210 -0.07 -5.19 4.36
N ARG A 211 -0.47 -5.71 3.19
CA ARG A 211 0.27 -6.78 2.50
C ARG A 211 1.71 -6.37 2.23
N ILE A 212 1.93 -5.10 1.91
CA ILE A 212 3.27 -4.53 1.68
C ILE A 212 4.02 -4.32 2.99
N SER A 213 3.44 -3.59 3.96
CA SER A 213 4.04 -3.40 5.28
C SER A 213 3.04 -3.15 6.40
N HIS A 214 3.33 -3.67 7.58
CA HIS A 214 2.57 -3.38 8.80
C HIS A 214 3.14 -2.21 9.61
N ASN A 215 4.27 -1.63 9.17
CA ASN A 215 4.90 -0.47 9.81
C ASN A 215 4.48 0.86 9.15
N GLN A 216 3.49 0.83 8.26
CA GLN A 216 2.90 2.02 7.65
C GLN A 216 1.42 2.15 8.01
N THR A 217 0.94 3.40 8.03
CA THR A 217 -0.43 3.76 8.39
C THR A 217 -1.16 4.26 7.14
N PRO A 218 -1.89 3.39 6.41
CA PRO A 218 -2.75 3.84 5.32
C PRO A 218 -3.96 4.59 5.86
N VAL A 219 -4.34 5.64 5.14
CA VAL A 219 -5.49 6.48 5.45
C VAL A 219 -6.34 6.62 4.19
N VAL A 220 -7.66 6.54 4.38
CA VAL A 220 -8.63 6.87 3.34
C VAL A 220 -9.63 7.85 3.92
N CYS A 221 -9.87 8.94 3.20
CA CYS A 221 -10.83 9.96 3.59
C CYS A 221 -11.87 10.12 2.50
N ALA A 222 -13.14 10.16 2.88
CA ALA A 222 -14.26 10.45 1.99
C ALA A 222 -14.95 11.74 2.44
N MET A 223 -15.48 12.49 1.49
CA MET A 223 -16.18 13.74 1.76
C MET A 223 -17.68 13.58 1.51
N GLY A 224 -18.50 14.49 2.03
CA GLY A 224 -19.94 14.53 1.81
C GLY A 224 -20.57 15.78 2.45
N ARG A 225 -21.88 15.95 2.26
CA ARG A 225 -22.61 17.10 2.84
C ARG A 225 -22.67 17.05 4.36
N ASP A 226 -22.76 15.86 4.91
CA ASP A 226 -22.90 15.58 6.33
C ASP A 226 -22.14 14.29 6.70
N TYR A 227 -22.06 14.01 8.01
CA TYR A 227 -21.39 12.83 8.55
C TYR A 227 -21.86 11.53 7.91
N TRP A 228 -23.18 11.38 7.73
CA TRP A 228 -23.76 10.13 7.23
C TRP A 228 -23.43 9.90 5.77
N GLU A 229 -23.44 10.95 4.95
CA GLU A 229 -23.07 10.85 3.55
C GLU A 229 -21.58 10.51 3.37
N ALA A 230 -20.68 11.25 4.04
CA ALA A 230 -19.23 11.02 3.97
C ALA A 230 -18.86 9.62 4.47
N LYS A 231 -19.43 9.20 5.60
CA LYS A 231 -19.23 7.84 6.15
C LYS A 231 -19.80 6.77 5.25
N SER A 232 -21.03 6.94 4.74
CA SER A 232 -21.64 5.98 3.83
C SER A 232 -20.76 5.74 2.61
N ARG A 233 -20.20 6.81 2.04
CA ARG A 233 -19.26 6.73 0.93
C ARG A 233 -18.02 5.92 1.31
N LEU A 234 -17.36 6.28 2.41
CA LEU A 234 -16.18 5.60 2.94
C LEU A 234 -16.38 4.09 3.11
N VAL A 235 -17.55 3.65 3.59
CA VAL A 235 -17.84 2.24 3.94
C VAL A 235 -18.55 1.45 2.84
N ASN A 236 -18.97 2.07 1.74
CA ASN A 236 -19.80 1.42 0.72
C ASN A 236 -19.24 1.53 -0.70
N GLU A 237 -18.47 2.57 -1.03
CA GLU A 237 -18.10 2.83 -2.42
C GLU A 237 -17.08 1.82 -2.96
N ARG A 238 -17.35 1.35 -4.18
CA ARG A 238 -16.56 0.34 -4.90
C ARG A 238 -16.38 0.65 -6.38
N ILE A 239 -17.15 1.58 -6.91
CA ILE A 239 -17.17 1.90 -8.33
C ILE A 239 -16.92 3.40 -8.40
N PHE A 240 -16.01 3.80 -9.28
CA PHE A 240 -15.74 5.21 -9.49
C PHE A 240 -16.97 5.88 -10.10
N ASP A 241 -17.18 7.13 -9.74
CA ASP A 241 -18.40 7.88 -10.02
C ASP A 241 -18.04 9.33 -10.33
N TRP A 242 -18.74 9.93 -11.29
CA TRP A 242 -18.45 11.25 -11.86
C TRP A 242 -18.94 12.43 -11.03
N PRO A 243 -20.14 12.40 -10.40
CA PRO A 243 -20.66 13.57 -9.72
C PRO A 243 -19.76 13.99 -8.56
N SER A 244 -19.48 15.28 -8.50
CA SER A 244 -18.87 15.92 -7.34
C SER A 244 -19.79 15.79 -6.12
N VAL A 245 -19.19 15.93 -4.95
CA VAL A 245 -19.90 15.84 -3.68
C VAL A 245 -19.55 17.06 -2.84
N SER A 246 -20.37 17.34 -1.84
CA SER A 246 -20.03 18.42 -0.93
C SER A 246 -18.75 18.10 -0.15
N SER A 247 -17.87 19.08 -0.01
CA SER A 247 -16.66 19.01 0.83
C SER A 247 -16.88 19.55 2.26
N TYR A 248 -18.14 19.58 2.73
CA TYR A 248 -18.48 20.11 4.05
C TYR A 248 -18.09 19.18 5.19
N TYR A 249 -18.32 17.88 5.03
CA TYR A 249 -17.96 16.88 6.01
C TYR A 249 -16.93 15.91 5.43
N TRP A 250 -15.98 15.52 6.26
CA TRP A 250 -14.89 14.60 5.92
C TRP A 250 -14.92 13.46 6.93
N SER A 251 -14.89 12.22 6.46
CA SER A 251 -14.78 11.03 7.31
C SER A 251 -13.60 10.22 6.84
N TRP A 252 -12.70 9.84 7.75
CA TRP A 252 -11.51 9.08 7.40
C TRP A 252 -11.32 7.88 8.30
N GLU A 253 -10.80 6.81 7.69
CA GLU A 253 -10.45 5.57 8.39
C GLU A 253 -8.98 5.26 8.17
N TRP A 254 -8.30 4.82 9.22
CA TRP A 254 -6.90 4.41 9.16
C TRP A 254 -6.63 3.21 10.06
N ARG A 255 -5.55 2.49 9.78
CA ARG A 255 -5.14 1.33 10.56
C ARG A 255 -3.86 1.61 11.31
N VAL A 256 -3.87 1.45 12.63
CA VAL A 256 -2.72 1.73 13.50
C VAL A 256 -2.47 0.59 14.49
N ARG A 257 -1.24 0.47 14.97
CA ARG A 257 -0.85 -0.49 16.01
C ARG A 257 -1.48 -0.13 17.35
N SER A 258 -2.04 -1.13 18.04
CA SER A 258 -2.47 -0.98 19.43
C SER A 258 -1.26 -0.71 20.33
N HIS A 259 -1.36 0.24 21.25
CA HIS A 259 -0.25 0.73 22.06
C HIS A 259 0.22 -0.27 23.14
N LYS A 260 -0.41 -1.45 23.22
CA LYS A 260 -0.09 -2.47 24.23
C LYS A 260 1.10 -3.34 23.78
N LYS A 261 2.27 -3.00 24.34
CA LYS A 261 3.56 -3.72 24.34
C LYS A 261 4.27 -3.85 22.98
N LYS A 262 5.49 -3.31 22.92
CA LYS A 262 6.48 -3.70 21.90
C LYS A 262 6.94 -5.12 22.22
N ARG A 263 6.61 -6.08 21.36
CA ARG A 263 7.17 -7.44 21.41
C ARG A 263 8.66 -7.37 21.06
N LYS A 264 9.51 -7.99 21.87
CA LYS A 264 10.94 -8.15 21.56
C LYS A 264 11.05 -9.11 20.38
N MET A 265 11.56 -8.62 19.25
CA MET A 265 11.87 -9.46 18.10
C MET A 265 13.13 -10.27 18.38
N MET A 266 13.22 -11.47 17.80
CA MET A 266 14.44 -12.27 17.83
C MET A 266 15.49 -11.57 16.97
N THR A 267 16.66 -11.29 17.54
CA THR A 267 17.81 -10.72 16.84
C THR A 267 19.07 -11.58 16.99
N GLN A 268 18.98 -12.64 17.81
CA GLN A 268 20.01 -13.65 17.95
C GLN A 268 19.74 -14.80 17.00
N GLU A 269 20.82 -15.38 16.49
CA GLU A 269 20.75 -16.50 15.56
C GLU A 269 20.24 -17.76 16.29
N PRO A 270 19.29 -18.50 15.70
CA PRO A 270 18.78 -19.71 16.31
C PRO A 270 19.78 -20.86 16.19
N ASP A 271 19.77 -21.77 17.16
CA ASP A 271 20.60 -22.98 17.13
C ASP A 271 20.23 -23.91 15.96
N ASN A 272 18.95 -23.93 15.58
CA ASN A 272 18.46 -24.65 14.40
C ASN A 272 18.19 -23.66 13.26
N ASN A 273 18.94 -23.77 12.17
CA ASN A 273 18.78 -22.96 10.97
C ASN A 273 18.30 -23.77 9.75
N ASN A 274 17.70 -24.94 9.98
CA ASN A 274 17.15 -25.80 8.92
C ASN A 274 16.17 -25.02 8.05
N ALA A 275 16.18 -25.33 6.75
CA ALA A 275 15.15 -24.91 5.83
C ALA A 275 13.93 -25.83 5.96
N LEU A 276 12.75 -25.24 5.88
CA LEU A 276 11.47 -25.93 5.99
C LEU A 276 10.92 -26.22 4.60
N ILE A 277 10.41 -27.42 4.37
CA ILE A 277 9.56 -27.73 3.22
C ILE A 277 8.12 -27.49 3.65
N LEU A 278 7.41 -26.69 2.86
CA LEU A 278 6.05 -26.27 3.14
C LEU A 278 5.07 -26.98 2.21
N ASP A 279 3.88 -27.28 2.71
CA ASP A 279 2.76 -27.70 1.87
C ASP A 279 1.96 -26.48 1.38
N PRO A 280 2.09 -26.09 0.10
CA PRO A 280 1.32 -24.98 -0.45
C PRO A 280 -0.15 -25.34 -0.74
N ASN A 281 -0.49 -26.63 -0.76
CA ASN A 281 -1.79 -27.14 -1.22
C ASN A 281 -2.66 -27.69 -0.08
N MET A 282 -2.43 -27.22 1.16
CA MET A 282 -3.23 -27.60 2.32
C MET A 282 -4.74 -27.43 2.07
N ILE A 283 -5.14 -26.41 1.31
CA ILE A 283 -6.54 -26.07 1.07
C ILE A 283 -6.98 -26.53 -0.33
N ASN A 284 -7.59 -27.70 -0.36
CA ASN A 284 -8.34 -28.19 -1.52
C ASN A 284 -9.79 -27.67 -1.52
N ASP A 285 -10.53 -27.95 -2.59
CA ASP A 285 -11.90 -27.46 -2.79
C ASP A 285 -12.89 -27.99 -1.74
N THR A 286 -12.64 -29.19 -1.21
CA THR A 286 -13.48 -29.78 -0.14
C THR A 286 -13.29 -29.02 1.16
N LEU A 287 -12.04 -28.72 1.53
CA LEU A 287 -11.74 -27.95 2.74
C LEU A 287 -12.22 -26.50 2.60
N LEU A 288 -12.01 -25.88 1.44
CA LEU A 288 -12.51 -24.54 1.13
C LEU A 288 -14.04 -24.47 1.28
N SER A 289 -14.76 -25.44 0.74
CA SER A 289 -16.23 -25.52 0.87
C SER A 289 -16.67 -25.76 2.32
N THR A 290 -15.92 -26.57 3.07
CA THR A 290 -16.20 -26.82 4.49
C THR A 290 -16.04 -25.55 5.32
N MET A 291 -14.98 -24.79 5.09
CA MET A 291 -14.76 -23.49 5.73
C MET A 291 -15.86 -22.49 5.34
N ALA A 292 -16.23 -22.43 4.07
CA ALA A 292 -17.31 -21.58 3.58
C ALA A 292 -18.66 -21.89 4.26
N ASN A 293 -19.00 -23.17 4.41
CA ASN A 293 -20.20 -23.60 5.15
C ASN A 293 -20.18 -23.13 6.61
N LYS A 294 -19.03 -23.22 7.29
CA LYS A 294 -18.87 -22.78 8.70
C LYS A 294 -19.11 -21.29 8.90
N VAL A 295 -18.89 -20.48 7.87
CA VAL A 295 -19.15 -19.03 7.90
C VAL A 295 -20.51 -18.65 7.27
N GLY A 296 -21.37 -19.63 7.01
CA GLY A 296 -22.75 -19.40 6.55
C GLY A 296 -22.97 -19.48 5.04
N ILE A 297 -21.98 -19.90 4.24
CA ILE A 297 -22.14 -20.12 2.80
C ILE A 297 -22.53 -21.58 2.53
N THR A 298 -23.83 -21.85 2.44
CA THR A 298 -24.40 -23.17 2.09
C THR A 298 -24.51 -23.39 0.58
N GLN A 299 -24.63 -24.65 0.11
CA GLN A 299 -24.91 -24.96 -1.31
C GLN A 299 -26.16 -24.27 -1.87
N ARG A 300 -27.19 -24.03 -1.05
CA ARG A 300 -28.40 -23.29 -1.48
C ARG A 300 -28.13 -21.80 -1.66
N THR A 301 -27.15 -21.26 -0.94
CA THR A 301 -26.80 -19.83 -0.96
C THR A 301 -25.59 -19.53 -1.85
N ALA A 302 -24.79 -20.52 -2.22
CA ALA A 302 -23.56 -20.36 -2.98
C ALA A 302 -23.75 -20.72 -4.45
N ALA A 303 -23.18 -19.92 -5.34
CA ALA A 303 -22.74 -20.47 -6.61
C ALA A 303 -21.55 -21.42 -6.32
N SER A 304 -21.42 -22.51 -7.08
CA SER A 304 -20.24 -23.38 -7.06
C SER A 304 -18.93 -22.58 -7.03
N ILE A 305 -17.82 -23.18 -6.55
CA ILE A 305 -16.50 -22.53 -6.57
C ILE A 305 -16.23 -21.98 -7.97
N LYS A 306 -16.06 -20.67 -8.06
CA LYS A 306 -15.72 -19.97 -9.30
C LYS A 306 -14.22 -19.74 -9.37
N LEU A 307 -13.68 -19.76 -10.57
CA LEU A 307 -12.35 -19.23 -10.84
C LEU A 307 -12.50 -17.81 -11.37
N ASP A 308 -11.75 -16.87 -10.80
CA ASP A 308 -11.60 -15.54 -11.41
C ASP A 308 -10.59 -15.58 -12.57
N ASN A 309 -10.43 -14.45 -13.24
CA ASN A 309 -9.55 -14.30 -14.41
C ASN A 309 -8.05 -14.43 -14.09
N ILE A 310 -7.67 -14.53 -12.82
CA ILE A 310 -6.30 -14.74 -12.36
C ILE A 310 -6.13 -16.07 -11.62
N GLY A 311 -7.15 -16.95 -11.70
CA GLY A 311 -7.10 -18.31 -11.18
C GLY A 311 -7.40 -18.45 -9.68
N ASN A 312 -7.90 -17.40 -9.01
CA ASN A 312 -8.32 -17.54 -7.62
C ASN A 312 -9.63 -18.30 -7.54
N ARG A 313 -9.73 -19.20 -6.56
CA ARG A 313 -10.96 -19.91 -6.22
C ARG A 313 -11.80 -19.05 -5.30
N ILE A 314 -13.06 -18.81 -5.66
CA ILE A 314 -13.97 -17.94 -4.93
C ILE A 314 -15.28 -18.68 -4.66
N VAL A 315 -15.75 -18.64 -3.42
CA VAL A 315 -17.05 -19.16 -2.99
C VAL A 315 -17.73 -18.12 -2.09
N GLY A 316 -19.00 -17.83 -2.33
CA GLY A 316 -19.69 -16.80 -1.55
C GLY A 316 -21.01 -16.32 -2.12
N THR A 317 -21.59 -15.39 -1.38
CA THR A 317 -22.77 -14.59 -1.70
C THR A 317 -22.34 -13.14 -1.99
N LYS A 318 -23.30 -12.22 -2.04
CA LYS A 318 -23.04 -10.78 -2.11
C LYS A 318 -22.37 -10.24 -0.82
N ASP A 319 -22.73 -10.80 0.33
CA ASP A 319 -22.37 -10.25 1.65
C ASP A 319 -21.22 -10.99 2.32
N ILE A 320 -21.04 -12.27 1.96
CA ILE A 320 -19.98 -13.13 2.51
C ILE A 320 -19.19 -13.74 1.35
N GLN A 321 -17.88 -13.56 1.34
CA GLN A 321 -17.00 -14.14 0.33
C GLN A 321 -15.80 -14.81 0.97
N VAL A 322 -15.46 -15.99 0.46
CA VAL A 322 -14.21 -16.71 0.77
C VAL A 322 -13.44 -16.87 -0.54
N SER A 323 -12.20 -16.43 -0.54
CA SER A 323 -11.31 -16.52 -1.70
C SER A 323 -10.01 -17.21 -1.32
N LEU A 324 -9.51 -18.07 -2.20
CA LEU A 324 -8.23 -18.74 -2.10
C LEU A 324 -7.41 -18.47 -3.36
N SER A 325 -6.28 -17.80 -3.20
CA SER A 325 -5.38 -17.49 -4.30
C SER A 325 -4.49 -18.67 -4.69
N GLY A 326 -3.87 -18.58 -5.87
CA GLY A 326 -2.94 -19.60 -6.38
C GLY A 326 -1.69 -19.83 -5.52
N ASP A 327 -1.30 -18.87 -4.69
CA ASP A 327 -0.18 -18.97 -3.74
C ASP A 327 -0.61 -19.44 -2.33
N GLY A 328 -1.88 -19.83 -2.17
CA GLY A 328 -2.43 -20.41 -0.94
C GLY A 328 -2.92 -19.37 0.07
N GLN A 329 -3.08 -18.10 -0.30
CA GLN A 329 -3.66 -17.10 0.60
C GLN A 329 -5.18 -17.23 0.63
N LEU A 330 -5.70 -17.42 1.83
CA LEU A 330 -7.12 -17.50 2.12
C LEU A 330 -7.60 -16.16 2.68
N SER A 331 -8.70 -15.65 2.16
CA SER A 331 -9.35 -14.42 2.66
C SER A 331 -10.84 -14.67 2.85
N PHE A 332 -11.37 -14.24 3.99
CA PHE A 332 -12.80 -14.19 4.29
C PHE A 332 -13.21 -12.73 4.44
N GLN A 333 -14.24 -12.33 3.70
CA GLN A 333 -15.00 -11.11 3.92
C GLN A 333 -16.36 -11.53 4.46
N LEU A 334 -16.63 -11.26 5.74
CA LEU A 334 -17.81 -11.77 6.48
C LEU A 334 -18.88 -10.70 6.77
N GLY A 335 -18.60 -9.45 6.40
CA GLY A 335 -19.53 -8.33 6.53
C GLY A 335 -18.80 -7.02 6.77
N LYS A 336 -19.53 -6.04 7.30
CA LYS A 336 -19.02 -4.73 7.72
C LYS A 336 -19.05 -4.63 9.25
N ALA A 337 -18.14 -3.84 9.80
CA ALA A 337 -18.15 -3.52 11.23
C ALA A 337 -19.44 -2.78 11.60
N ASN A 338 -19.93 -2.98 12.82
CA ASN A 338 -20.98 -2.13 13.35
C ASN A 338 -20.46 -0.73 13.66
N TYR A 339 -20.72 0.20 12.73
CA TYR A 339 -20.29 1.59 12.90
C TYR A 339 -21.14 2.45 13.85
N GLN A 340 -22.11 1.86 14.56
CA GLN A 340 -22.90 2.54 15.59
C GLN A 340 -22.38 2.23 17.00
N ASN A 341 -21.68 1.11 17.18
CA ASN A 341 -21.08 0.76 18.47
C ASN A 341 -19.65 1.30 18.53
N GLU A 342 -19.45 2.38 19.29
CA GLU A 342 -18.14 3.02 19.49
C GLU A 342 -17.40 2.50 20.74
N LYS A 343 -18.03 1.60 21.50
CA LYS A 343 -17.44 1.05 22.72
C LYS A 343 -16.49 -0.08 22.34
N GLN A 344 -15.19 0.23 22.29
CA GLN A 344 -14.17 -0.73 21.93
C GLN A 344 -14.29 -2.04 22.71
N ILE A 345 -14.32 -3.16 21.99
CA ILE A 345 -14.22 -4.49 22.60
C ILE A 345 -12.88 -4.66 23.32
N GLU A 346 -12.88 -5.30 24.50
CA GLU A 346 -11.63 -5.64 25.18
C GLU A 346 -10.77 -6.57 24.33
N GLU A 347 -9.48 -6.25 24.20
CA GLU A 347 -8.52 -7.02 23.40
C GLU A 347 -8.51 -8.52 23.77
N LYS A 348 -8.61 -8.86 25.06
CA LYS A 348 -8.65 -10.25 25.53
C LYS A 348 -9.86 -11.01 24.95
N ASN A 349 -10.99 -10.34 24.78
CA ASN A 349 -12.19 -10.95 24.21
C ASN A 349 -12.05 -11.10 22.69
N ALA A 350 -11.49 -10.10 22.01
CA ALA A 350 -11.18 -10.19 20.59
C ALA A 350 -10.18 -11.33 20.29
N VAL A 351 -9.16 -11.53 21.13
CA VAL A 351 -8.20 -12.65 21.02
C VAL A 351 -8.92 -13.99 21.14
N LYS A 352 -9.78 -14.17 22.15
CA LYS A 352 -10.56 -15.42 22.33
C LYS A 352 -11.45 -15.72 21.13
N ILE A 353 -12.13 -14.70 20.59
CA ILE A 353 -12.98 -14.84 19.40
C ILE A 353 -12.13 -15.27 18.20
N ALA A 354 -10.96 -14.65 18.02
CA ALA A 354 -10.05 -15.01 16.94
C ALA A 354 -9.52 -16.44 17.07
N GLU A 355 -9.05 -16.84 18.25
CA GLU A 355 -8.55 -18.20 18.50
C GLU A 355 -9.63 -19.26 18.27
N SER A 356 -10.86 -19.03 18.76
CA SER A 356 -11.99 -19.92 18.53
C SER A 356 -12.25 -20.09 17.04
N LEU A 357 -12.37 -18.99 16.29
CA LEU A 357 -12.65 -19.06 14.86
C LEU A 357 -11.52 -19.76 14.08
N ILE A 358 -10.25 -19.49 14.42
CA ILE A 358 -9.10 -20.13 13.78
C ILE A 358 -9.14 -21.64 13.98
N SER A 359 -9.44 -22.08 15.21
CA SER A 359 -9.62 -23.50 15.56
C SER A 359 -10.82 -24.10 14.83
N ASP A 360 -11.97 -23.42 14.84
CA ASP A 360 -13.19 -23.88 14.21
C ASP A 360 -13.03 -24.03 12.70
N LEU A 361 -12.29 -23.14 12.03
CA LEU A 361 -11.97 -23.25 10.61
C LEU A 361 -10.89 -24.30 10.32
N GLY A 362 -10.17 -24.78 11.34
CA GLY A 362 -9.07 -25.74 11.19
C GLY A 362 -7.80 -25.12 10.58
N LEU A 363 -7.64 -23.80 10.64
CA LEU A 363 -6.54 -23.08 10.00
C LEU A 363 -5.20 -23.23 10.73
N SER A 364 -5.23 -23.61 12.00
CA SER A 364 -4.04 -23.88 12.81
C SER A 364 -3.57 -25.34 12.76
N ARG A 365 -4.23 -26.20 11.97
CA ARG A 365 -3.88 -27.63 11.94
C ARG A 365 -2.47 -27.84 11.37
N GLY A 366 -1.60 -28.45 12.17
CA GLY A 366 -0.20 -28.70 11.77
C GLY A 366 0.66 -27.44 11.73
N VAL A 367 0.19 -26.32 12.29
CA VAL A 367 0.91 -25.05 12.33
C VAL A 367 0.89 -24.52 13.75
N LYS A 368 2.08 -24.23 14.31
CA LYS A 368 2.17 -23.52 15.58
C LYS A 368 2.00 -22.02 15.33
N LEU A 369 1.11 -21.41 16.10
CA LEU A 369 0.81 -19.99 16.02
C LEU A 369 1.22 -19.29 17.31
N VAL A 370 1.81 -18.12 17.17
CA VAL A 370 2.07 -17.19 18.28
C VAL A 370 1.35 -15.89 18.02
N GLN A 371 0.65 -15.35 19.02
CA GLN A 371 0.00 -14.05 18.89
C GLN A 371 1.07 -13.00 18.57
N GLY A 372 0.84 -12.27 17.48
CA GLY A 372 1.66 -11.18 16.99
C GLY A 372 1.19 -9.85 17.55
N THR A 373 1.14 -8.84 16.69
CA THR A 373 0.72 -7.49 17.08
C THR A 373 -0.79 -7.31 16.92
N THR A 374 -1.41 -6.64 17.88
CA THR A 374 -2.80 -6.17 17.77
C THR A 374 -2.84 -4.80 17.10
N TYR A 375 -3.81 -4.59 16.21
CA TYR A 375 -4.03 -3.34 15.51
C TYR A 375 -5.48 -2.90 15.64
N ASN A 376 -5.74 -1.61 15.41
CA ASN A 376 -7.07 -1.05 15.43
C ASN A 376 -7.38 -0.42 14.06
N SER A 377 -8.61 -0.60 13.58
CA SER A 377 -9.18 0.30 12.58
C SER A 377 -9.81 1.48 13.32
N MET A 378 -9.35 2.68 12.99
CA MET A 378 -9.76 3.93 13.63
C MET A 378 -10.63 4.72 12.67
N LEU A 379 -11.73 5.28 13.15
CA LEU A 379 -12.58 6.21 12.43
C LEU A 379 -12.45 7.61 13.03
N GLY A 380 -12.25 8.60 12.17
CA GLY A 380 -12.29 10.02 12.49
C GLY A 380 -13.18 10.76 11.50
N GLY A 381 -13.33 12.06 11.75
CA GLY A 381 -14.08 12.92 10.86
C GLY A 381 -14.05 14.37 11.31
N GLY A 382 -14.69 15.23 10.53
CA GLY A 382 -14.88 16.62 10.90
C GLY A 382 -15.61 17.40 9.84
N SER A 383 -15.97 18.65 10.16
CA SER A 383 -16.69 19.53 9.27
C SER A 383 -15.98 20.86 9.07
N THR A 384 -15.89 21.29 7.81
CA THR A 384 -15.34 22.60 7.42
C THR A 384 -16.30 23.76 7.69
N LYS A 385 -17.59 23.48 7.96
CA LYS A 385 -18.60 24.50 8.24
C LYS A 385 -18.54 25.05 9.67
N ASN A 386 -18.20 24.20 10.62
CA ASN A 386 -18.20 24.51 12.05
C ASN A 386 -16.85 24.23 12.71
N GLU A 387 -15.83 23.87 11.91
CA GLU A 387 -14.46 23.57 12.36
C GLU A 387 -14.39 22.47 13.44
N GLU A 388 -15.40 21.60 13.50
CA GLU A 388 -15.47 20.51 14.46
C GLU A 388 -14.72 19.29 13.97
N LEU A 389 -13.92 18.68 14.85
CA LEU A 389 -13.28 17.38 14.63
C LEU A 389 -13.92 16.34 15.53
N LEU A 390 -14.23 15.18 14.96
CA LEU A 390 -14.69 14.01 15.68
C LEU A 390 -13.51 13.35 16.40
N GLU A 391 -13.66 13.12 17.69
CA GLU A 391 -12.74 12.29 18.47
C GLU A 391 -12.59 10.88 17.85
N PRO A 392 -11.36 10.45 17.53
CA PRO A 392 -11.12 9.15 16.91
C PRO A 392 -11.70 7.98 17.72
N LYS A 393 -12.40 7.07 17.03
CA LYS A 393 -12.99 5.86 17.62
C LYS A 393 -12.42 4.59 17.01
N VAL A 394 -12.24 3.54 17.81
CA VAL A 394 -11.89 2.21 17.31
C VAL A 394 -13.14 1.54 16.79
N MET A 395 -13.14 1.11 15.52
CA MET A 395 -14.24 0.39 14.91
C MET A 395 -14.03 -1.12 14.87
N GLU A 396 -12.77 -1.54 14.77
CA GLU A 396 -12.38 -2.94 14.74
C GLU A 396 -11.07 -3.13 15.50
N THR A 397 -10.97 -4.23 16.23
CA THR A 397 -9.72 -4.75 16.81
C THR A 397 -9.25 -5.93 15.97
N ILE A 398 -8.04 -5.84 15.43
CA ILE A 398 -7.45 -6.80 14.50
C ILE A 398 -6.35 -7.57 15.23
N ILE A 399 -6.58 -8.86 15.42
CA ILE A 399 -5.63 -9.77 16.08
C ILE A 399 -4.81 -10.48 15.01
N GLN A 400 -3.49 -10.33 15.06
CA GLN A 400 -2.57 -11.07 14.21
C GLN A 400 -1.95 -12.24 14.99
N PHE A 401 -1.76 -13.37 14.33
CA PHE A 401 -0.89 -14.45 14.77
C PHE A 401 0.14 -14.76 13.69
N ARG A 402 1.34 -15.13 14.10
CA ARG A 402 2.44 -15.53 13.20
C ARG A 402 2.66 -17.03 13.29
N GLN A 403 2.90 -17.63 12.13
CA GLN A 403 3.41 -18.98 12.05
C GLN A 403 4.80 -19.03 12.69
N GLU A 404 5.01 -20.04 13.51
CA GLU A 404 6.26 -20.30 14.20
C GLU A 404 6.68 -21.76 14.01
N HIS A 405 7.99 -21.97 13.91
CA HIS A 405 8.60 -23.28 13.89
C HIS A 405 9.89 -23.28 14.72
N SER A 406 10.04 -24.23 15.65
CA SER A 406 11.21 -24.35 16.53
C SER A 406 11.63 -23.05 17.24
N GLY A 407 10.66 -22.23 17.66
CA GLY A 407 10.85 -20.95 18.33
C GLY A 407 11.09 -19.76 17.40
N ILE A 408 11.05 -19.97 16.08
CA ILE A 408 11.37 -18.96 15.06
C ILE A 408 10.10 -18.57 14.29
N GLU A 409 9.74 -17.29 14.30
CA GLU A 409 8.52 -16.76 13.69
C GLU A 409 8.68 -16.37 12.21
N SER A 410 7.56 -16.25 11.49
CA SER A 410 7.54 -15.61 10.16
C SER A 410 7.94 -14.13 10.21
N VAL A 411 8.83 -13.70 9.31
CA VAL A 411 9.23 -12.28 9.17
C VAL A 411 8.38 -11.50 8.17
N ASN A 412 7.64 -12.19 7.30
CA ASN A 412 6.93 -11.58 6.18
C ASN A 412 5.76 -10.68 6.65
N SER A 413 5.36 -9.77 5.76
CA SER A 413 4.14 -8.96 5.93
C SER A 413 2.88 -9.64 5.39
N GLU A 414 2.99 -10.54 4.42
CA GLU A 414 1.83 -11.22 3.83
C GLU A 414 1.92 -12.76 3.81
N HIS A 415 2.96 -13.35 4.41
CA HIS A 415 3.16 -14.81 4.44
C HIS A 415 3.40 -15.33 5.86
N GLY A 416 3.04 -16.60 6.12
CA GLY A 416 3.19 -17.21 7.45
C GLY A 416 2.46 -16.46 8.57
N LEU A 417 1.26 -15.93 8.30
CA LEU A 417 0.45 -15.26 9.32
C LEU A 417 -1.04 -15.52 9.11
N ILE A 418 -1.81 -15.21 10.16
CA ILE A 418 -3.26 -15.09 10.11
C ILE A 418 -3.66 -13.81 10.83
N SER A 419 -4.64 -13.09 10.29
CA SER A 419 -5.24 -11.92 10.94
C SER A 419 -6.76 -12.07 10.98
N VAL A 420 -7.35 -11.65 12.10
CA VAL A 420 -8.79 -11.69 12.34
C VAL A 420 -9.24 -10.31 12.81
N ALA A 421 -10.15 -9.67 12.07
CA ALA A 421 -10.77 -8.41 12.45
C ALA A 421 -12.08 -8.67 13.19
N VAL A 422 -12.20 -8.12 14.39
CA VAL A 422 -13.37 -8.23 15.27
C VAL A 422 -13.92 -6.84 15.53
N ASP A 423 -15.20 -6.62 15.26
CA ASP A 423 -15.85 -5.35 15.58
C ASP A 423 -16.22 -5.24 17.06
N ASN A 424 -16.79 -4.09 17.44
CA ASN A 424 -17.12 -3.80 18.83
C ASN A 424 -18.28 -4.63 19.41
N ASP A 425 -19.04 -5.34 18.57
CA ASP A 425 -20.06 -6.30 19.00
C ASP A 425 -19.49 -7.71 19.21
N GLY A 426 -18.19 -7.91 18.91
CA GLY A 426 -17.57 -9.23 18.92
C GLY A 426 -17.81 -10.03 17.65
N LYS A 427 -18.31 -9.42 16.58
CA LYS A 427 -18.50 -10.08 15.30
C LYS A 427 -17.20 -10.05 14.49
N VAL A 428 -16.84 -11.19 13.90
CA VAL A 428 -15.72 -11.24 12.95
C VAL A 428 -16.17 -10.68 11.61
N THR A 429 -15.46 -9.67 11.11
CA THR A 429 -15.75 -9.00 9.85
C THR A 429 -14.84 -9.49 8.73
N ARG A 430 -13.59 -9.82 9.05
CA ARG A 430 -12.57 -10.26 8.09
C ARG A 430 -11.60 -11.28 8.68
N VAL A 431 -11.15 -12.21 7.84
CA VAL A 431 -10.03 -13.12 8.14
C VAL A 431 -9.08 -13.14 6.95
N PHE A 432 -7.78 -13.08 7.19
CA PHE A 432 -6.76 -13.37 6.19
C PHE A 432 -5.81 -14.43 6.73
N SER A 433 -5.47 -15.43 5.93
CA SER A 433 -4.51 -16.47 6.30
C SER A 433 -3.60 -16.79 5.13
N SER A 434 -2.33 -16.95 5.42
CA SER A 434 -1.28 -17.32 4.47
C SER A 434 -0.39 -18.43 5.05
N LEU A 435 -0.98 -19.26 5.91
CA LEU A 435 -0.26 -20.31 6.65
C LEU A 435 0.04 -21.47 5.71
N LYS A 436 1.23 -22.07 5.87
CA LYS A 436 1.64 -23.24 5.09
C LYS A 436 2.23 -24.28 6.05
N PRO A 437 1.60 -25.46 6.25
CA PRO A 437 2.13 -26.49 7.13
C PRO A 437 3.56 -26.89 6.76
N VAL A 438 4.37 -27.20 7.77
CA VAL A 438 5.71 -27.75 7.58
C VAL A 438 5.58 -29.26 7.41
N VAL A 439 6.09 -29.79 6.30
CA VAL A 439 6.03 -31.23 5.99
C VAL A 439 7.36 -31.95 6.15
N ASP A 440 8.47 -31.22 6.07
CA ASP A 440 9.82 -31.75 6.21
C ASP A 440 10.81 -30.64 6.59
N GLU A 441 11.97 -31.00 7.14
CA GLU A 441 13.07 -30.11 7.47
C GLU A 441 14.37 -30.63 6.85
N ARG A 442 15.17 -29.74 6.25
CA ARG A 442 16.51 -30.12 5.80
C ARG A 442 17.57 -29.11 6.16
N LYS A 443 18.80 -29.60 6.29
CA LYS A 443 19.97 -28.75 6.47
C LYS A 443 20.10 -27.85 5.24
N GLN A 444 20.37 -26.56 5.44
CA GLN A 444 20.46 -25.60 4.32
C GLN A 444 21.47 -26.02 3.24
N VAL A 445 22.56 -26.68 3.61
CA VAL A 445 23.61 -27.14 2.69
C VAL A 445 23.07 -28.12 1.64
N GLU A 446 22.03 -28.88 1.97
CA GLU A 446 21.41 -29.86 1.07
C GLU A 446 20.51 -29.22 0.00
N PHE A 447 20.06 -27.98 0.21
CA PHE A 447 19.35 -27.18 -0.80
C PHE A 447 20.32 -26.44 -1.75
N GLY A 448 21.63 -26.49 -1.51
CA GLY A 448 22.67 -25.81 -2.28
C GLY A 448 23.23 -26.60 -3.48
N VAL A 449 22.68 -27.76 -3.83
CA VAL A 449 23.24 -28.63 -4.87
C VAL A 449 22.73 -28.26 -6.27
N ASN A 450 23.22 -27.12 -6.78
CA ASN A 450 23.49 -26.94 -8.22
C ASN A 450 24.31 -25.69 -8.56
N ARG A 451 25.10 -25.14 -7.62
CA ARG A 451 26.24 -24.31 -8.02
C ARG A 451 27.41 -25.24 -8.27
N LYS A 452 27.66 -25.56 -9.55
CA LYS A 452 28.93 -26.16 -9.98
C LYS A 452 30.04 -25.41 -9.26
N SER A 453 30.83 -26.17 -8.52
CA SER A 453 31.99 -25.75 -7.77
C SER A 453 32.99 -25.05 -8.69
N ALA A 454 32.81 -23.74 -8.88
CA ALA A 454 33.91 -22.87 -9.24
C ALA A 454 34.53 -22.44 -7.91
N SER A 455 35.72 -22.99 -7.65
CA SER A 455 36.68 -22.50 -6.67
C SER A 455 36.55 -21.00 -6.43
N LEU A 456 36.36 -20.58 -5.19
CA LEU A 456 36.84 -19.29 -4.67
C LEU A 456 36.71 -19.32 -3.15
N LYS A 457 37.85 -19.34 -2.46
CA LYS A 457 37.97 -18.82 -1.10
C LYS A 457 37.71 -17.30 -1.14
N GLN A 458 36.49 -16.89 -1.48
CA GLN A 458 36.04 -15.54 -1.21
C GLN A 458 35.68 -15.48 0.27
N ASN A 459 36.29 -14.56 1.01
CA ASN A 459 35.85 -14.22 2.37
C ASN A 459 34.33 -13.99 2.31
N ALA A 460 33.56 -14.88 2.92
CA ALA A 460 32.11 -14.74 2.97
C ALA A 460 31.82 -13.41 3.67
N LYS A 461 31.15 -12.49 2.97
CA LYS A 461 30.81 -11.18 3.51
C LYS A 461 29.99 -11.35 4.79
N SER A 462 30.32 -10.59 5.83
CA SER A 462 29.51 -10.55 7.05
C SER A 462 28.09 -10.09 6.74
N ARG A 463 27.11 -10.44 7.59
CA ARG A 463 25.72 -9.98 7.40
C ARG A 463 25.62 -8.46 7.35
N GLU A 464 26.43 -7.76 8.14
CA GLU A 464 26.49 -6.30 8.13
C GLU A 464 26.97 -5.78 6.78
N GLU A 465 28.02 -6.37 6.21
CA GLU A 465 28.49 -6.02 4.86
C GLU A 465 27.45 -6.30 3.78
N GLN A 466 26.64 -7.36 3.94
CA GLN A 466 25.55 -7.66 3.00
C GLN A 466 24.40 -6.65 3.10
N PHE A 467 24.01 -6.24 4.31
CA PHE A 467 23.03 -5.17 4.50
C PHE A 467 23.56 -3.84 3.96
N GLN A 468 24.79 -3.48 4.31
CA GLN A 468 25.41 -2.26 3.83
C GLN A 468 25.49 -2.25 2.30
N GLN A 469 25.86 -3.36 1.66
CA GLN A 469 25.83 -3.46 0.21
C GLN A 469 24.44 -3.24 -0.39
N LYS A 470 23.37 -3.74 0.25
CA LYS A 470 21.99 -3.50 -0.21
C LYS A 470 21.59 -2.04 -0.06
N ILE A 471 21.96 -1.40 1.04
CA ILE A 471 21.76 0.04 1.30
C ILE A 471 22.53 0.86 0.27
N ASP A 472 23.82 0.56 0.08
CA ASP A 472 24.70 1.22 -0.90
C ASP A 472 24.20 1.04 -2.32
N ASN A 473 23.54 -0.07 -2.66
CA ASN A 473 22.93 -0.24 -3.97
C ASN A 473 21.72 0.69 -4.14
N ILE A 474 20.91 0.89 -3.10
CA ILE A 474 19.76 1.82 -3.13
C ILE A 474 20.27 3.25 -3.31
N ILE A 475 21.25 3.65 -2.48
CA ILE A 475 21.91 4.96 -2.54
C ILE A 475 22.80 5.14 -3.80
N GLY A 476 23.37 4.06 -4.32
CA GLY A 476 24.31 4.09 -5.45
C GLY A 476 23.61 4.23 -6.79
N GLN A 477 22.38 3.73 -6.90
CA GLN A 477 21.52 4.03 -8.04
C GLN A 477 21.21 5.53 -8.14
N THR A 478 21.21 6.23 -7.02
CA THR A 478 21.07 7.69 -6.93
C THR A 478 22.15 8.45 -7.71
N LYS A 479 23.32 7.82 -7.97
CA LYS A 479 24.43 8.39 -8.77
C LYS A 479 24.44 7.99 -10.26
N ILE A 480 23.69 6.97 -10.68
CA ILE A 480 23.78 6.43 -12.05
C ILE A 480 22.73 7.08 -12.99
N SER A 481 21.61 7.58 -12.47
CA SER A 481 20.65 8.38 -13.26
C SER A 481 21.16 9.79 -13.61
N SER A 482 22.33 10.18 -13.10
CA SER A 482 22.79 11.57 -13.07
C SER A 482 23.69 11.98 -14.25
N LYS A 483 23.64 11.33 -15.42
CA LYS A 483 24.45 11.78 -16.59
C LYS A 483 24.01 13.12 -17.20
N MET A 484 22.99 13.78 -16.63
CA MET A 484 22.57 15.13 -17.03
C MET A 484 22.26 16.05 -15.82
N SER A 485 22.73 15.72 -14.61
CA SER A 485 22.50 16.52 -13.39
C SER A 485 23.51 17.66 -13.17
N ASP A 486 24.65 17.61 -13.87
CA ASP A 486 25.82 18.42 -13.50
C ASP A 486 25.58 19.93 -13.59
N LYS A 487 24.79 20.41 -14.58
CA LYS A 487 24.55 21.86 -14.72
C LYS A 487 23.57 22.48 -13.73
N LEU A 488 22.73 21.66 -13.09
CA LEU A 488 21.68 22.13 -12.18
C LEU A 488 22.07 21.90 -10.71
N ALA A 489 22.82 20.83 -10.43
CA ALA A 489 23.46 20.64 -9.14
C ALA A 489 24.48 21.77 -8.84
N ASP A 490 25.18 22.27 -9.88
CA ASP A 490 26.11 23.40 -9.77
C ASP A 490 25.43 24.75 -9.46
N SER A 491 24.10 24.85 -9.55
CA SER A 491 23.33 26.05 -9.23
C SER A 491 22.71 26.05 -7.82
N LEU A 492 22.81 24.93 -7.10
CA LEU A 492 22.36 24.80 -5.72
C LEU A 492 23.42 25.35 -4.77
N SER A 493 22.98 25.98 -3.68
CA SER A 493 23.93 26.47 -2.66
C SER A 493 24.66 25.30 -1.98
N SER A 494 25.81 25.57 -1.36
CA SER A 494 26.58 24.54 -0.63
C SER A 494 25.78 23.90 0.51
N ASP A 495 24.82 24.63 1.07
CA ASP A 495 23.94 24.15 2.14
C ASP A 495 22.86 23.20 1.58
N ASP A 496 22.28 23.53 0.41
CA ASP A 496 21.34 22.65 -0.31
C ASP A 496 22.00 21.33 -0.74
N GLN A 497 23.29 21.37 -1.12
CA GLN A 497 24.05 20.16 -1.45
C GLN A 497 24.39 19.31 -0.21
N ALA A 498 24.55 19.93 0.97
CA ALA A 498 24.82 19.21 2.22
C ALA A 498 23.58 18.47 2.74
N GLU A 499 22.38 19.02 2.56
CA GLU A 499 21.09 18.39 2.89
C GLU A 499 20.78 17.16 2.02
N MET A 500 21.39 17.04 0.84
CA MET A 500 21.17 15.92 -0.10
C MET A 500 21.99 14.66 0.21
N LYS A 501 22.74 14.62 1.32
CA LYS A 501 23.42 13.39 1.74
C LYS A 501 22.41 12.40 2.35
N PRO A 502 22.32 11.16 1.83
CA PRO A 502 21.41 10.17 2.34
C PRO A 502 21.78 9.80 3.78
N SER A 503 20.78 9.79 4.67
CA SER A 503 20.88 9.21 6.01
C SER A 503 20.06 7.92 6.08
N VAL A 504 20.49 6.98 6.92
CA VAL A 504 19.87 5.66 7.02
C VAL A 504 19.54 5.36 8.47
N LYS A 505 18.30 4.98 8.73
CA LYS A 505 17.79 4.61 10.05
C LYS A 505 17.18 3.21 10.00
N ILE A 506 17.56 2.34 10.92
CA ILE A 506 16.91 1.03 11.10
C ILE A 506 15.60 1.25 11.86
N ILE A 507 14.48 0.86 11.26
CA ILE A 507 13.12 0.99 11.80
C ILE A 507 12.69 -0.28 12.53
N ASP A 508 12.98 -1.43 11.94
CA ASP A 508 12.68 -2.76 12.48
C ASP A 508 13.83 -3.72 12.10
N GLU A 509 14.16 -4.64 12.99
CA GLU A 509 15.18 -5.67 12.77
C GLU A 509 14.75 -6.96 13.44
N LYS A 510 14.80 -8.06 12.68
CA LYS A 510 14.38 -9.38 13.18
C LYS A 510 14.95 -10.52 12.37
N ILE A 511 15.16 -11.63 13.06
CA ILE A 511 15.45 -12.94 12.50
C ILE A 511 14.17 -13.76 12.50
N GLY A 512 13.92 -14.47 11.40
CA GLY A 512 12.84 -15.43 11.33
C GLY A 512 12.73 -16.12 9.97
N TYR A 513 11.70 -16.93 9.78
CA TYR A 513 11.49 -17.67 8.53
C TYR A 513 10.83 -16.81 7.44
N ASP A 514 11.33 -16.92 6.21
CA ASP A 514 10.68 -16.36 5.02
C ASP A 514 9.72 -17.38 4.37
N PHE A 515 8.42 -17.21 4.57
CA PHE A 515 7.36 -18.10 4.07
C PHE A 515 6.84 -17.72 2.66
N SER A 516 7.54 -16.84 1.93
CA SER A 516 7.09 -16.38 0.61
C SER A 516 7.11 -17.46 -0.48
N SER A 517 7.82 -18.57 -0.28
CA SER A 517 7.90 -19.67 -1.24
C SER A 517 7.34 -20.99 -0.67
N ASN A 518 7.55 -22.11 -1.35
CA ASN A 518 7.23 -23.45 -0.84
C ASN A 518 8.37 -24.01 0.04
N PHE A 519 9.44 -23.25 0.18
CA PHE A 519 10.54 -23.51 1.09
C PHE A 519 10.76 -22.28 1.96
N ALA A 520 10.79 -22.45 3.28
CA ALA A 520 11.12 -21.36 4.19
C ALA A 520 12.55 -21.49 4.69
N LYS A 521 13.33 -20.41 4.52
CA LYS A 521 14.67 -20.31 5.08
C LYS A 521 14.67 -19.29 6.20
N PRO A 522 15.48 -19.50 7.25
CA PRO A 522 15.65 -18.49 8.26
C PRO A 522 16.49 -17.36 7.65
N VAL A 523 16.04 -16.12 7.84
CA VAL A 523 16.63 -14.91 7.27
C VAL A 523 16.75 -13.85 8.35
N HIS A 524 17.69 -12.94 8.15
CA HIS A 524 17.76 -11.70 8.89
C HIS A 524 17.11 -10.60 8.04
N GLN A 525 16.03 -9.99 8.55
CA GLN A 525 15.33 -8.88 7.91
C GLN A 525 15.58 -7.56 8.66
N ARG A 526 15.93 -6.51 7.92
CA ARG A 526 15.90 -5.11 8.36
C ARG A 526 14.90 -4.31 7.54
N GLU A 527 14.09 -3.51 8.20
CA GLU A 527 13.38 -2.40 7.56
C GLU A 527 14.19 -1.13 7.85
N VAL A 528 14.65 -0.49 6.78
CA VAL A 528 15.44 0.74 6.87
C VAL A 528 14.66 1.90 6.26
N GLU A 529 14.77 3.07 6.84
CA GLU A 529 14.32 4.33 6.30
C GLU A 529 15.54 5.06 5.76
N ILE A 530 15.52 5.41 4.48
CA ILE A 530 16.54 6.22 3.84
C ILE A 530 15.93 7.58 3.60
N GLN A 531 16.59 8.62 4.12
CA GLN A 531 16.16 10.01 3.99
C GLN A 531 17.18 10.78 3.14
N VAL A 532 16.69 11.49 2.13
CA VAL A 532 17.46 12.37 1.25
C VAL A 532 16.81 13.75 1.28
N GLY A 533 17.52 14.74 1.84
CA GLY A 533 16.92 16.03 2.18
C GLY A 533 15.74 15.85 3.14
N ARG A 534 14.59 16.43 2.78
CA ARG A 534 13.35 16.31 3.56
C ARG A 534 12.54 15.04 3.26
N PHE A 535 12.86 14.32 2.18
CA PHE A 535 12.07 13.17 1.76
C PHE A 535 12.67 11.87 2.29
N ALA A 536 11.82 10.94 2.66
CA ALA A 536 12.23 9.64 3.17
C ALA A 536 11.41 8.52 2.55
N LYS A 537 12.00 7.34 2.42
CA LYS A 537 11.30 6.12 2.00
C LYS A 537 11.83 4.92 2.77
N ARG A 538 11.00 3.89 2.92
CA ARG A 538 11.38 2.64 3.62
C ARG A 538 11.69 1.51 2.65
N TYR A 539 12.60 0.65 3.06
CA TYR A 539 13.05 -0.50 2.29
C TYR A 539 13.14 -1.73 3.18
N LYS A 540 12.64 -2.86 2.68
CA LYS A 540 12.75 -4.16 3.36
C LYS A 540 13.91 -4.95 2.79
N LEU A 541 14.92 -5.14 3.61
CA LEU A 541 16.15 -5.83 3.26
C LEU A 541 16.15 -7.19 3.96
N ARG A 542 16.44 -8.25 3.22
CA ARG A 542 16.66 -9.60 3.77
C ARG A 542 18.01 -10.12 3.37
N VAL A 543 18.70 -10.79 4.29
CA VAL A 543 19.91 -11.57 4.04
C VAL A 543 19.72 -12.96 4.62
N ASP A 544 20.29 -13.97 3.98
CA ASP A 544 20.24 -15.35 4.47
C ASP A 544 21.05 -15.48 5.77
N LEU A 545 20.62 -16.38 6.66
CA LEU A 545 21.35 -16.72 7.89
C LEU A 545 22.37 -17.83 7.67
#